data_AF-A0AAW2Y102-F1
#
_entry.id   AF-A0AAW2Y102-F1
#
_cell.length_a   1.000
_cell.length_b   1.000
_cell.length_c   1.000
_cell.angle_alpha   90.00
_cell.angle_beta   90.00
_cell.angle_gamma   90.00
#
_symmetry.space_group_name_H-M   'P 1'
#
loop_
_entity.id
_entity.type
_entity.pdbx_description
1 polymer ?
#
loop_
_entity_poly.entity_id
_entity_poly.type
_entity_poly.pdbx_seq_one_letter_code
_entity_poly.pdbx_strand_id
1 'polypeptide(L)'
;MVAFKFLLALSLALLVSAAVAQTREPRLTQGQQCRFQRISGAQPSLRLQSEGGITELWDERQEQFQCAGIVAMRSTIRPNGLSLPNYHPSPRLVYIERGQGLISIMAPGCAETFQVHRSQRTIERTEASEQQERGSVRDLHQKVHRIRQGDIVAIPSGAAHWCYNDGSEDLVAVSINDVNHLSNQLDQKFRAFYLAGGVPRSGQQEQQARQTFHNIFRAFDADLLSEAFNVPQETIRRMQSEEEERGLIVMARERMRFVRPDEEEGEQEQRERQMDNGLEETLCAMKFRTNVESRREADIFSRQAGRVNVVDRNKLPILKYMDLSAEKGNLYANALVSPDWSMTGHTIVYVTRGDAQIQVVDHNGQALMNDRVNQGEMFVVPQYYTSTARAGNNGFEWVAFKTTGSPMRSPLAGYTSVIRAMPLQVITNSYQISPNQAQALKMNRAARVSCCLREGGDLRCLCC
;
A
#
# COMPACT_ATOMS: atom_id res chain seq x y z
N MET A 1 -46.67 45.74 -15.96
CA MET A 1 -45.75 45.30 -17.05
C MET A 1 -44.33 44.98 -16.58
N VAL A 2 -43.78 45.68 -15.59
CA VAL A 2 -42.42 45.45 -15.05
C VAL A 2 -42.31 44.13 -14.26
N ALA A 3 -43.30 43.80 -13.42
CA ALA A 3 -43.30 42.57 -12.63
C ALA A 3 -43.31 41.28 -13.47
N PHE A 4 -44.01 41.29 -14.61
CA PHE A 4 -44.07 40.14 -15.52
C PHE A 4 -42.72 39.89 -16.22
N LYS A 5 -42.00 40.97 -16.58
CA LYS A 5 -40.66 40.88 -17.15
C LYS A 5 -39.63 40.36 -16.13
N PHE A 6 -39.77 40.74 -14.86
CA PHE A 6 -38.93 40.25 -13.77
C PHE A 6 -39.15 38.75 -13.51
N LEU A 7 -40.41 38.30 -13.46
CA LEU A 7 -40.74 36.87 -13.31
C LEU A 7 -40.25 36.04 -14.48
N LEU A 8 -40.37 36.55 -15.72
CA LEU A 8 -39.85 35.86 -16.91
C LEU A 8 -38.33 35.74 -16.86
N ALA A 9 -37.62 36.81 -16.49
CA ALA A 9 -36.16 36.81 -16.36
C ALA A 9 -35.68 35.87 -15.25
N LEU A 10 -36.38 35.82 -14.11
CA LEU A 10 -36.07 34.89 -13.02
C LEU A 10 -36.31 33.43 -13.44
N SER A 11 -37.39 33.17 -14.19
CA SER A 11 -37.69 31.83 -14.71
C SER A 11 -36.67 31.37 -15.76
N LEU A 12 -36.21 32.27 -16.64
CA LEU A 12 -35.15 31.99 -17.61
C LEU A 12 -33.82 31.75 -16.90
N ALA A 13 -33.50 32.55 -15.89
CA ALA A 13 -32.27 32.37 -15.11
C ALA A 13 -32.29 31.02 -14.36
N LEU A 14 -33.43 30.61 -13.78
CA LEU A 14 -33.59 29.31 -13.13
C LEU A 14 -33.52 28.14 -14.14
N LEU A 15 -34.08 28.29 -15.33
CA LEU A 15 -33.98 27.29 -16.40
C LEU A 15 -32.56 27.17 -16.96
N VAL A 16 -31.82 28.28 -17.11
CA VAL A 16 -30.40 28.27 -17.49
C VAL A 16 -29.55 27.66 -16.38
N SER A 17 -29.86 27.95 -15.11
CA SER A 17 -29.17 27.35 -13.96
C SER A 17 -29.44 25.84 -13.87
N ALA A 18 -30.67 25.39 -14.17
CA ALA A 18 -31.03 23.98 -14.22
C ALA A 18 -30.44 23.24 -15.44
N ALA A 19 -30.31 23.91 -16.59
CA ALA A 19 -29.66 23.36 -17.77
C ALA A 19 -28.13 23.28 -17.63
N VAL A 20 -27.51 24.20 -16.90
CA VAL A 20 -26.08 24.18 -16.54
C VAL A 20 -25.81 23.23 -15.36
N ALA A 21 -26.83 22.93 -14.55
CA ALA A 21 -26.80 21.91 -13.49
C ALA A 21 -27.11 20.49 -13.99
N GLN A 22 -26.98 20.21 -15.30
CA GLN A 22 -26.61 18.86 -15.72
C GLN A 22 -25.18 18.62 -15.24
N THR A 23 -25.08 18.17 -13.99
CA THR A 23 -23.88 17.58 -13.43
C THR A 23 -23.30 16.64 -14.47
N ARG A 24 -22.13 17.00 -15.01
CA ARG A 24 -21.23 16.03 -15.63
C ARG A 24 -20.82 15.10 -14.50
N GLU A 25 -21.66 14.15 -14.15
CA GLU A 25 -21.17 12.97 -13.46
C GLU A 25 -20.13 12.36 -14.38
N PRO A 26 -18.87 12.20 -13.94
CA PRO A 26 -17.89 11.51 -14.75
C PRO A 26 -18.46 10.12 -15.03
N ARG A 27 -18.79 9.85 -16.31
CA ARG A 27 -19.22 8.51 -16.72
C ARG A 27 -18.07 7.57 -16.41
N LEU A 28 -18.25 6.72 -15.39
CA LEU A 28 -17.32 5.66 -15.07
C LEU A 28 -17.10 4.82 -16.34
N THR A 29 -15.85 4.57 -16.68
CA THR A 29 -15.44 3.59 -17.68
C THR A 29 -15.99 2.20 -17.30
N GLN A 30 -16.07 1.29 -18.27
CA GLN A 30 -16.56 -0.07 -18.03
C GLN A 30 -15.77 -0.78 -16.90
N GLY A 31 -14.44 -0.62 -16.85
CA GLY A 31 -13.62 -1.19 -15.77
C GLY A 31 -13.94 -0.59 -14.40
N GLN A 32 -14.15 0.73 -14.32
CA GLN A 32 -14.56 1.43 -13.09
C GLN A 32 -15.96 1.05 -12.61
N GLN A 33 -16.82 0.51 -13.49
CA GLN A 33 -18.15 0.01 -13.10
C GLN A 33 -18.08 -1.38 -12.44
N CYS A 34 -16.90 -2.01 -12.36
CA CYS A 34 -16.71 -3.33 -11.74
C CYS A 34 -17.64 -4.41 -12.34
N ARG A 35 -17.85 -4.37 -13.67
CA ARG A 35 -18.66 -5.35 -14.41
C ARG A 35 -17.76 -6.32 -15.16
N PHE A 36 -17.34 -7.37 -14.46
CA PHE A 36 -16.39 -8.33 -14.99
C PHE A 36 -17.07 -9.51 -15.66
N GLN A 37 -16.39 -10.08 -16.65
CA GLN A 37 -16.67 -11.44 -17.11
C GLN A 37 -15.82 -12.48 -16.38
N ARG A 38 -14.60 -12.08 -15.95
CA ARG A 38 -13.64 -12.95 -15.28
C ARG A 38 -12.64 -12.15 -14.44
N ILE A 39 -12.19 -12.75 -13.34
CA ILE A 39 -11.04 -12.30 -12.53
C ILE A 39 -9.97 -13.40 -12.58
N SER A 40 -8.69 -13.03 -12.64
CA SER A 40 -7.57 -13.98 -12.66
C SER A 40 -6.35 -13.43 -11.94
N GLY A 41 -5.49 -14.33 -11.44
CA GLY A 41 -4.16 -13.98 -10.95
C GLY A 41 -3.33 -13.32 -12.07
N ALA A 42 -2.86 -12.11 -11.82
CA ALA A 42 -2.06 -11.32 -12.76
C ALA A 42 -0.62 -11.20 -12.28
N GLN A 43 0.30 -11.27 -13.24
CA GLN A 43 1.72 -10.95 -13.04
C GLN A 43 1.99 -9.50 -13.50
N PRO A 44 3.09 -8.88 -13.06
CA PRO A 44 3.54 -7.63 -13.64
C PRO A 44 3.74 -7.75 -15.15
N SER A 45 3.38 -6.70 -15.89
CA SER A 45 3.43 -6.67 -17.36
C SER A 45 4.52 -5.74 -17.90
N LEU A 46 4.86 -4.71 -17.14
CA LEU A 46 5.91 -3.75 -17.47
C LEU A 46 7.06 -3.92 -16.49
N ARG A 47 8.28 -3.98 -17.01
CA ARG A 47 9.51 -4.10 -16.23
C ARG A 47 10.49 -3.02 -16.65
N LEU A 48 10.89 -2.19 -15.70
CA LEU A 48 11.83 -1.10 -15.88
C LEU A 48 13.14 -1.47 -15.19
N GLN A 49 14.19 -1.67 -15.99
CA GLN A 49 15.52 -1.94 -15.48
C GLN A 49 16.18 -0.64 -15.05
N SER A 50 16.83 -0.65 -13.89
CA SER A 50 17.69 0.42 -13.42
C SER A 50 19.06 -0.15 -13.01
N GLU A 51 20.03 0.71 -12.78
CA GLU A 51 21.40 0.33 -12.37
C GLU A 51 21.38 -0.51 -11.08
N GLY A 52 20.69 -0.01 -10.06
CA GLY A 52 20.62 -0.61 -8.72
C GLY A 52 19.42 -1.52 -8.47
N GLY A 53 18.64 -1.87 -9.49
CA GLY A 53 17.42 -2.63 -9.26
C GLY A 53 16.46 -2.74 -10.42
N ILE A 54 15.23 -3.15 -10.12
CA ILE A 54 14.14 -3.34 -11.08
C ILE A 54 12.85 -2.77 -10.47
N THR A 55 12.07 -2.07 -11.29
CA THR A 55 10.69 -1.69 -10.97
C THR A 55 9.73 -2.38 -11.93
N GLU A 56 8.79 -3.14 -11.39
CA GLU A 56 7.77 -3.86 -12.14
C GLU A 56 6.39 -3.29 -11.86
N LEU A 57 5.53 -3.19 -12.88
CA LEU A 57 4.17 -2.69 -12.77
C LEU A 57 3.16 -3.70 -13.31
N TRP A 58 2.04 -3.83 -12.61
CA TRP A 58 0.86 -4.49 -13.15
C TRP A 58 0.17 -3.57 -14.16
N ASP A 59 -0.49 -4.15 -15.18
CA ASP A 59 -1.17 -3.36 -16.21
C ASP A 59 -2.41 -2.69 -15.62
N GLU A 60 -2.32 -1.37 -15.38
CA GLU A 60 -3.42 -0.54 -14.88
C GLU A 60 -4.67 -0.55 -15.77
N ARG A 61 -4.56 -1.04 -17.01
CA ARG A 61 -5.69 -1.15 -17.95
C ARG A 61 -6.52 -2.41 -17.75
N GLN A 62 -6.05 -3.38 -16.96
CA GLN A 62 -6.88 -4.55 -16.64
C GLN A 62 -8.08 -4.12 -15.80
N GLU A 63 -9.27 -4.61 -16.17
CA GLU A 63 -10.53 -4.21 -15.55
C GLU A 63 -10.50 -4.34 -14.02
N GLN A 64 -9.86 -5.38 -13.48
CA GLN A 64 -9.79 -5.63 -12.04
C GLN A 64 -9.08 -4.50 -11.27
N PHE A 65 -8.02 -3.92 -11.83
CA PHE A 65 -7.29 -2.82 -11.20
C PHE A 65 -7.98 -1.47 -11.43
N GLN A 66 -8.62 -1.29 -12.58
CA GLN A 66 -9.46 -0.11 -12.85
C GLN A 66 -10.68 -0.05 -11.91
N CYS A 67 -11.34 -1.18 -11.67
CA CYS A 67 -12.43 -1.27 -10.70
C CYS A 67 -11.97 -0.89 -9.29
N ALA A 68 -10.82 -1.43 -8.86
CA ALA A 68 -10.27 -1.10 -7.55
C ALA A 68 -9.76 0.34 -7.46
N GLY A 69 -9.53 1.02 -8.59
CA GLY A 69 -8.94 2.36 -8.62
C GLY A 69 -7.50 2.39 -8.15
N ILE A 70 -6.70 1.36 -8.46
CA ILE A 70 -5.32 1.23 -7.96
C ILE A 70 -4.30 0.98 -9.07
N VAL A 71 -3.05 1.33 -8.79
CA VAL A 71 -1.87 0.89 -9.55
C VAL A 71 -0.90 0.15 -8.64
N ALA A 72 -0.61 -1.10 -9.00
CA ALA A 72 0.29 -1.97 -8.25
C ALA A 72 1.70 -1.98 -8.83
N MET A 73 2.69 -2.04 -7.96
CA MET A 73 4.10 -2.02 -8.31
C MET A 73 4.91 -2.95 -7.41
N ARG A 74 5.96 -3.56 -7.96
CA ARG A 74 6.99 -4.29 -7.21
C ARG A 74 8.35 -3.66 -7.50
N SER A 75 9.15 -3.45 -6.47
CA SER A 75 10.50 -2.90 -6.59
C SER A 75 11.49 -3.85 -5.96
N THR A 76 12.53 -4.20 -6.70
CA THR A 76 13.66 -5.00 -6.23
C THR A 76 14.89 -4.11 -6.23
N ILE A 77 15.41 -3.80 -5.04
CA ILE A 77 16.57 -2.94 -4.83
C ILE A 77 17.74 -3.83 -4.42
N ARG A 78 18.79 -3.84 -5.22
CA ARG A 78 20.01 -4.64 -4.95
C ARG A 78 20.72 -4.14 -3.69
N PRO A 79 21.59 -4.96 -3.06
CA PRO A 79 22.48 -4.50 -2.01
C PRO A 79 23.20 -3.21 -2.45
N ASN A 80 23.23 -2.21 -1.57
CA ASN A 80 23.82 -0.88 -1.84
C ASN A 80 23.08 -0.06 -2.94
N GLY A 81 21.87 -0.48 -3.33
CA GLY A 81 20.99 0.26 -4.23
C GLY A 81 20.19 1.34 -3.52
N LEU A 82 19.97 2.46 -4.20
CA LEU A 82 19.16 3.61 -3.76
C LEU A 82 18.01 3.84 -4.75
N SER A 83 16.78 3.60 -4.29
CA SER A 83 15.58 4.10 -4.94
C SER A 83 15.55 5.61 -4.81
N LEU A 84 15.58 6.30 -5.94
CA LEU A 84 15.74 7.74 -5.99
C LEU A 84 14.53 8.48 -5.38
N PRO A 85 14.73 9.70 -4.83
CA PRO A 85 13.66 10.44 -4.19
C PRO A 85 12.54 10.81 -5.18
N ASN A 86 11.30 10.56 -4.77
CA ASN A 86 10.11 10.85 -5.57
C ASN A 86 8.88 11.08 -4.68
N TYR A 87 7.81 11.63 -5.25
CA TYR A 87 6.50 11.77 -4.61
C TYR A 87 5.37 11.50 -5.60
N HIS A 88 4.23 11.02 -5.11
CA HIS A 88 3.05 10.67 -5.90
C HIS A 88 1.83 11.48 -5.44
N PRO A 89 0.85 11.80 -6.32
CA PRO A 89 -0.39 12.48 -5.92
C PRO A 89 -1.35 11.55 -5.16
N SER A 90 -1.10 10.24 -5.21
CA SER A 90 -1.90 9.20 -4.57
C SER A 90 -1.21 8.66 -3.31
N PRO A 91 -1.97 8.29 -2.26
CA PRO A 91 -1.40 7.57 -1.12
C PRO A 91 -0.95 6.17 -1.56
N ARG A 92 0.15 5.70 -0.97
CA ARG A 92 0.79 4.44 -1.30
C ARG A 92 0.97 3.59 -0.06
N LEU A 93 0.58 2.32 -0.14
CA LEU A 93 0.80 1.33 0.91
C LEU A 93 1.78 0.27 0.40
N VAL A 94 2.85 0.02 1.15
CA VAL A 94 3.97 -0.83 0.77
C VAL A 94 4.10 -1.97 1.76
N TYR A 95 4.26 -3.20 1.26
CA TYR A 95 4.66 -4.37 2.02
C TYR A 95 6.09 -4.76 1.66
N ILE A 96 6.96 -4.89 2.66
CA ILE A 96 8.32 -5.38 2.47
C ILE A 96 8.28 -6.92 2.47
N GLU A 97 8.40 -7.50 1.28
CA GLU A 97 8.31 -8.95 1.07
C GLU A 97 9.60 -9.67 1.50
N ARG A 98 10.77 -9.06 1.27
CA ARG A 98 12.09 -9.63 1.56
C ARG A 98 13.13 -8.55 1.83
N GLY A 99 14.12 -8.86 2.65
CA GLY A 99 15.28 -8.00 2.90
C GLY A 99 15.01 -6.91 3.94
N GLN A 100 15.95 -5.99 4.02
CA GLN A 100 15.90 -4.84 4.91
C GLN A 100 16.56 -3.63 4.27
N GLY A 101 16.28 -2.45 4.80
CA GLY A 101 16.84 -1.21 4.30
C GLY A 101 16.48 -0.03 5.17
N LEU A 102 16.67 1.14 4.59
CA LEU A 102 16.35 2.43 5.17
C LEU A 102 15.37 3.15 4.26
N ILE A 103 14.41 3.84 4.86
CA ILE A 103 13.49 4.72 4.15
C ILE A 103 13.39 6.04 4.91
N SER A 104 13.34 7.15 4.19
CA SER A 104 12.90 8.42 4.76
C SER A 104 11.68 8.91 3.99
N ILE A 105 10.71 9.44 4.72
CA ILE A 105 9.48 10.04 4.19
C ILE A 105 9.48 11.46 4.71
N MET A 106 9.66 12.41 3.82
CA MET A 106 9.79 13.81 4.16
C MET A 106 8.42 14.40 4.45
N ALA A 107 8.22 14.86 5.68
CA ALA A 107 7.05 15.60 6.11
C ALA A 107 7.27 17.10 5.84
N PRO A 108 6.52 17.72 4.90
CA PRO A 108 6.70 19.14 4.59
C PRO A 108 6.49 20.03 5.82
N GLY A 109 7.41 20.97 6.04
CA GLY A 109 7.36 21.88 7.19
C GLY A 109 7.90 21.31 8.51
N CYS A 110 8.37 20.06 8.52
CA CYS A 110 9.06 19.47 9.67
C CYS A 110 10.57 19.72 9.61
N ALA A 111 11.16 20.02 10.77
CA ALA A 111 12.59 20.30 10.90
C ALA A 111 13.46 19.04 10.77
N GLU A 112 14.75 19.24 10.50
CA GLU A 112 15.78 18.21 10.53
C GLU A 112 16.11 17.82 11.98
N THR A 113 15.38 16.83 12.48
CA THR A 113 15.49 16.36 13.87
C THR A 113 16.67 15.42 14.11
N PHE A 114 17.25 14.85 13.04
CA PHE A 114 18.42 13.99 13.16
C PHE A 114 19.66 14.86 12.91
N GLN A 115 20.38 15.14 14.00
CA GLN A 115 21.57 15.97 14.02
C GLN A 115 22.71 15.21 14.68
N VAL A 116 23.95 15.44 14.24
CA VAL A 116 25.13 14.86 14.88
C VAL A 116 25.24 15.41 16.31
N HIS A 117 24.59 14.76 17.28
CA HIS A 117 24.78 15.06 18.68
C HIS A 117 26.06 14.37 19.12
N ARG A 118 27.10 15.18 19.35
CA ARG A 118 28.28 14.82 20.12
C ARG A 118 27.78 14.16 21.41
N SER A 119 28.00 12.86 21.58
CA SER A 119 27.84 12.26 22.89
C SER A 119 28.80 12.99 23.83
N GLN A 120 28.25 13.72 24.80
CA GLN A 120 29.00 14.23 25.94
C GLN A 120 29.38 13.06 26.86
N ARG A 121 30.11 12.07 26.33
CA ARG A 121 30.93 11.19 27.15
C ARG A 121 32.32 11.79 27.17
N THR A 122 32.65 12.35 28.33
CA THR A 122 33.96 12.79 28.76
C THR A 122 35.03 11.79 28.33
N ILE A 123 35.65 12.02 27.18
CA ILE A 123 36.93 11.41 26.80
C ILE A 123 37.86 12.57 26.51
N GLU A 124 38.95 12.58 27.26
CA GLU A 124 39.98 13.62 27.29
C GLU A 124 40.37 14.05 25.86
N ARG A 125 40.21 15.35 25.59
CA ARG A 125 40.64 15.97 24.35
C ARG A 125 42.16 15.88 24.27
N THR A 126 42.67 15.07 23.35
CA THR A 126 44.04 15.21 22.83
C THR A 126 44.00 16.12 21.59
N GLU A 127 44.97 17.02 21.48
CA GLU A 127 45.11 18.00 20.38
C GLU A 127 45.18 17.35 18.98
N ALA A 128 45.40 16.02 18.90
CA ALA A 128 45.36 15.25 17.67
C ALA A 128 43.95 15.11 17.05
N SER A 129 42.87 15.23 17.85
CA SER A 129 41.49 15.10 17.35
C SER A 129 40.97 16.35 16.65
N GLU A 130 41.59 17.52 16.86
CA GLU A 130 41.18 18.78 16.23
C GLU A 130 41.64 18.91 14.78
N GLN A 131 42.73 18.23 14.38
CA GLN A 131 43.20 18.24 12.99
C GLN A 131 42.40 17.33 12.05
N GLN A 132 41.64 16.37 12.58
CA GLN A 132 40.78 15.49 11.78
C GLN A 132 39.33 16.03 11.65
N GLU A 133 38.97 17.08 12.39
CA GLU A 133 37.63 17.70 12.42
C GLU A 133 37.37 18.76 11.32
N ARG A 134 38.38 19.19 10.55
CA ARG A 134 38.19 20.19 9.49
C ARG A 134 37.52 19.65 8.20
N GLY A 135 37.25 18.35 8.11
CA GLY A 135 36.71 17.70 6.90
C GLY A 135 35.40 16.94 7.07
N SER A 136 34.84 16.84 8.28
CA SER A 136 33.56 16.14 8.51
C SER A 136 32.39 17.07 8.18
N VAL A 137 31.72 16.83 7.05
CA VAL A 137 30.47 17.52 6.68
C VAL A 137 29.48 17.36 7.85
N ARG A 138 29.00 18.48 8.41
CA ARG A 138 27.89 18.48 9.36
C ARG A 138 26.62 18.23 8.56
N ASP A 139 25.97 17.09 8.80
CA ASP A 139 24.74 16.71 8.11
C ASP A 139 23.54 16.82 9.07
N LEU A 140 22.41 17.26 8.51
CA LEU A 140 21.12 17.45 9.17
C LEU A 140 20.05 16.94 8.22
N HIS A 141 19.21 16.01 8.68
CA HIS A 141 18.11 15.50 7.87
C HIS A 141 16.91 15.09 8.73
N GLN A 142 15.77 14.87 8.08
CA GLN A 142 14.60 14.27 8.74
C GLN A 142 14.86 12.80 9.10
N LYS A 143 13.96 12.25 9.91
CA LYS A 143 14.05 10.88 10.43
C LYS A 143 14.23 9.84 9.31
N VAL A 144 15.19 8.95 9.52
CA VAL A 144 15.41 7.77 8.68
C VAL A 144 14.90 6.55 9.45
N HIS A 145 14.05 5.76 8.79
CA HIS A 145 13.42 4.59 9.37
C HIS A 145 14.06 3.32 8.84
N ARG A 146 14.45 2.43 9.75
CA ARG A 146 14.73 1.03 9.43
C ARG A 146 13.46 0.39 8.88
N ILE A 147 13.56 -0.34 7.76
CA ILE A 147 12.49 -1.21 7.26
C ILE A 147 13.04 -2.63 7.10
N ARG A 148 12.17 -3.61 7.29
CA ARG A 148 12.51 -5.04 7.17
C ARG A 148 11.34 -5.84 6.66
N GLN A 149 11.61 -7.08 6.24
CA GLN A 149 10.59 -8.04 5.88
C GLN A 149 9.41 -8.04 6.87
N GLY A 150 8.20 -7.97 6.31
CA GLY A 150 6.98 -7.90 7.08
C GLY A 150 6.52 -6.50 7.44
N ASP A 151 7.27 -5.44 7.14
CA ASP A 151 6.79 -4.09 7.40
C ASP A 151 5.72 -3.68 6.38
N ILE A 152 4.61 -3.14 6.88
CA ILE A 152 3.69 -2.29 6.12
C ILE A 152 4.13 -0.85 6.31
N VAL A 153 4.42 -0.14 5.22
CA VAL A 153 4.85 1.25 5.19
C VAL A 153 3.81 2.08 4.45
N ALA A 154 3.32 3.13 5.10
CA ALA A 154 2.30 4.03 4.62
C ALA A 154 2.94 5.35 4.17
N ILE A 155 2.80 5.69 2.90
CA ILE A 155 3.38 6.90 2.29
C ILE A 155 2.21 7.78 1.84
N PRO A 156 1.99 8.95 2.47
CA PRO A 156 0.88 9.83 2.11
C PRO A 156 1.12 10.51 0.75
N SER A 157 0.02 10.93 0.11
CA SER A 157 0.08 11.70 -1.14
C SER A 157 0.92 12.98 -0.97
N GLY A 158 1.81 13.24 -1.92
CA GLY A 158 2.67 14.41 -1.95
C GLY A 158 3.94 14.30 -1.09
N ALA A 159 4.07 13.29 -0.22
CA ALA A 159 5.28 13.12 0.57
C ALA A 159 6.42 12.56 -0.28
N ALA A 160 7.51 13.32 -0.35
CA ALA A 160 8.74 12.87 -0.99
C ALA A 160 9.39 11.79 -0.13
N HIS A 161 9.90 10.74 -0.77
CA HIS A 161 10.51 9.61 -0.08
C HIS A 161 11.61 8.97 -0.91
N TRP A 162 12.57 8.33 -0.25
CA TRP A 162 13.63 7.54 -0.85
C TRP A 162 13.87 6.27 -0.04
N CYS A 163 14.45 5.24 -0.67
CA CYS A 163 14.74 3.97 0.00
C CYS A 163 16.11 3.45 -0.39
N TYR A 164 16.90 3.04 0.60
CA TYR A 164 18.26 2.53 0.42
C TYR A 164 18.40 1.13 1.02
N ASN A 165 18.94 0.20 0.25
CA ASN A 165 19.23 -1.15 0.72
C ASN A 165 20.64 -1.21 1.30
N ASP A 166 20.75 -1.18 2.63
CA ASP A 166 22.01 -1.36 3.37
C ASP A 166 22.25 -2.80 3.83
N GLY A 167 21.41 -3.74 3.38
CA GLY A 167 21.53 -5.18 3.62
C GLY A 167 22.38 -5.91 2.58
N SER A 168 22.53 -7.22 2.76
CA SER A 168 23.32 -8.10 1.90
C SER A 168 22.49 -8.86 0.85
N GLU A 169 21.17 -8.86 0.98
CA GLU A 169 20.24 -9.47 0.03
C GLU A 169 19.42 -8.39 -0.70
N ASP A 170 18.75 -8.78 -1.78
CA ASP A 170 17.80 -7.91 -2.47
C ASP A 170 16.61 -7.54 -1.56
N LEU A 171 16.38 -6.25 -1.40
CA LEU A 171 15.18 -5.69 -0.77
C LEU A 171 14.03 -5.71 -1.79
N VAL A 172 12.97 -6.44 -1.48
CA VAL A 172 11.78 -6.57 -2.35
C VAL A 172 10.58 -5.93 -1.66
N ALA A 173 9.99 -4.94 -2.32
CA ALA A 173 8.83 -4.20 -1.84
C ALA A 173 7.68 -4.28 -2.85
N VAL A 174 6.50 -4.69 -2.39
CA VAL A 174 5.26 -4.73 -3.18
C VAL A 174 4.34 -3.64 -2.68
N SER A 175 3.71 -2.88 -3.56
CA SER A 175 2.90 -1.73 -3.16
C SER A 175 1.70 -1.49 -4.06
N ILE A 176 0.67 -0.86 -3.51
CA ILE A 176 -0.42 -0.26 -4.27
C ILE A 176 -0.42 1.25 -4.11
N ASN A 177 -0.85 1.96 -5.15
CA ASN A 177 -1.15 3.39 -5.14
C ASN A 177 -2.66 3.54 -5.39
N ASP A 178 -3.37 4.24 -4.51
CA ASP A 178 -4.80 4.50 -4.69
C ASP A 178 -5.00 5.74 -5.58
N VAL A 179 -5.22 5.49 -6.87
CA VAL A 179 -5.41 6.55 -7.87
C VAL A 179 -6.81 7.13 -7.84
N ASN A 180 -7.75 6.50 -7.12
CA ASN A 180 -9.11 6.99 -6.93
C ASN A 180 -9.33 7.67 -5.56
N HIS A 181 -8.28 7.78 -4.73
CA HIS A 181 -8.34 8.43 -3.44
C HIS A 181 -8.66 9.94 -3.57
N LEU A 182 -9.42 10.49 -2.62
CA LEU A 182 -9.85 11.90 -2.61
C LEU A 182 -8.70 12.92 -2.60
N SER A 183 -7.51 12.52 -2.16
CA SER A 183 -6.33 13.38 -2.19
C SER A 183 -5.72 13.52 -3.60
N ASN A 184 -6.01 12.60 -4.52
CA ASN A 184 -5.60 12.72 -5.92
C ASN A 184 -6.62 13.56 -6.69
N GLN A 185 -6.38 14.87 -6.76
CA GLN A 185 -7.24 15.83 -7.45
C GLN A 185 -6.94 15.99 -8.96
N LEU A 186 -6.06 15.15 -9.51
CA LEU A 186 -5.68 15.22 -10.92
C LEU A 186 -6.66 14.40 -11.78
N ASP A 187 -6.33 13.12 -11.96
CA ASP A 187 -7.12 12.12 -12.67
C ASP A 187 -6.65 10.74 -12.18
N GLN A 188 -7.28 9.66 -12.67
CA GLN A 188 -6.94 8.30 -12.25
C GLN A 188 -5.72 7.69 -12.97
N LYS A 189 -4.93 8.48 -13.69
CA LYS A 189 -3.67 8.01 -14.28
C LYS A 189 -2.55 8.13 -13.25
N PHE A 190 -1.77 7.07 -13.10
CA PHE A 190 -0.65 7.06 -12.19
C PHE A 190 0.45 8.04 -12.63
N ARG A 191 0.97 8.82 -11.68
CA ARG A 191 2.03 9.80 -11.85
C ARG A 191 3.03 9.69 -10.72
N ALA A 192 4.31 9.65 -11.08
CA ALA A 192 5.40 9.67 -10.13
C ALA A 192 6.37 10.81 -10.47
N PHE A 193 6.44 11.78 -9.56
CA PHE A 193 7.29 12.96 -9.70
C PHE A 193 8.63 12.68 -9.03
N TYR A 194 9.64 12.40 -9.84
CA TYR A 194 11.00 12.13 -9.37
C TYR A 194 11.75 13.44 -9.14
N LEU A 195 12.61 13.45 -8.13
CA LEU A 195 13.53 14.55 -7.81
C LEU A 195 14.96 14.26 -8.34
N ALA A 196 15.18 13.07 -8.89
CA ALA A 196 16.43 12.68 -9.53
C ALA A 196 16.18 11.48 -10.47
N GLY A 197 17.08 11.26 -11.42
CA GLY A 197 17.04 10.11 -12.33
C GLY A 197 15.97 10.21 -13.42
N GLY A 198 15.53 9.06 -13.95
CA GLY A 198 14.51 8.99 -15.00
C GLY A 198 14.59 7.70 -15.81
N VAL A 199 13.55 7.42 -16.59
CA VAL A 199 13.48 6.20 -17.42
C VAL A 199 14.33 6.37 -18.71
N PRO A 200 15.16 5.37 -19.07
CA PRO A 200 16.00 5.41 -20.28
C PRO A 200 15.25 5.60 -21.60
N ARG A 201 15.96 5.94 -22.68
CA ARG A 201 15.45 5.99 -24.06
C ARG A 201 15.63 4.65 -24.79
N SER A 202 14.86 3.61 -24.47
CA SER A 202 14.85 2.37 -25.27
C SER A 202 13.47 1.71 -25.43
N GLY A 203 12.84 1.91 -26.60
CA GLY A 203 11.66 1.16 -27.01
C GLY A 203 10.31 1.79 -26.63
N GLN A 204 9.22 1.23 -27.20
CA GLN A 204 7.87 1.79 -27.09
C GLN A 204 7.30 1.73 -25.66
N GLN A 205 7.57 0.66 -24.90
CA GLN A 205 7.12 0.53 -23.50
C GLN A 205 7.77 1.58 -22.58
N GLU A 206 9.05 1.89 -22.80
CA GLU A 206 9.76 2.91 -22.02
C GLU A 206 9.30 4.33 -22.36
N GLN A 207 8.80 4.56 -23.57
CA GLN A 207 8.24 5.85 -23.97
C GLN A 207 6.93 6.18 -23.22
N GLN A 208 6.09 5.18 -22.97
CA GLN A 208 4.91 5.34 -22.11
C GLN A 208 5.31 5.49 -20.63
N ALA A 209 6.28 4.69 -20.16
CA ALA A 209 6.79 4.79 -18.80
C ALA A 209 7.43 6.15 -18.51
N ARG A 210 8.09 6.76 -19.50
CA ARG A 210 8.63 8.12 -19.40
C ARG A 210 7.56 9.11 -18.98
N GLN A 211 6.36 9.06 -19.58
CA GLN A 211 5.23 9.93 -19.22
C GLN A 211 4.78 9.81 -17.76
N THR A 212 5.12 8.70 -17.10
CA THR A 212 4.74 8.40 -15.72
C THR A 212 5.86 8.74 -14.74
N PHE A 213 7.12 8.54 -15.12
CA PHE A 213 8.29 8.62 -14.26
C PHE A 213 9.24 9.75 -14.70
N HIS A 214 8.95 10.97 -14.25
CA HIS A 214 9.64 12.18 -14.70
C HIS A 214 10.43 12.86 -13.59
N ASN A 215 11.71 13.17 -13.85
CA ASN A 215 12.47 14.11 -13.03
C ASN A 215 11.97 15.53 -13.30
N ILE A 216 11.36 16.15 -12.28
CA ILE A 216 10.73 17.46 -12.40
C ILE A 216 11.73 18.58 -12.69
N PHE A 217 12.98 18.44 -12.23
CA PHE A 217 13.99 19.48 -12.41
C PHE A 217 14.32 19.71 -13.88
N ARG A 218 14.14 18.70 -14.75
CA ARG A 218 14.46 18.76 -16.19
C ARG A 218 13.66 19.81 -16.96
N ALA A 219 12.48 20.18 -16.48
CA ALA A 219 11.60 21.12 -17.17
C ALA A 219 11.80 22.58 -16.71
N PHE A 220 12.56 22.82 -15.65
CA PHE A 220 12.81 24.16 -15.15
C PHE A 220 13.96 24.84 -15.87
N ASP A 221 13.87 26.16 -15.96
CA ASP A 221 14.99 26.99 -16.42
C ASP A 221 16.19 26.88 -15.46
N ALA A 222 17.36 26.63 -16.03
CA ALA A 222 18.56 26.35 -15.25
C ALA A 222 19.10 27.60 -14.52
N ASP A 223 18.91 28.79 -15.09
CA ASP A 223 19.35 30.05 -14.49
C ASP A 223 18.46 30.40 -13.30
N LEU A 224 17.14 30.25 -13.46
CA LEU A 224 16.18 30.45 -12.39
C LEU A 224 16.42 29.50 -11.20
N LEU A 225 16.69 28.22 -11.45
CA LEU A 225 17.03 27.28 -10.38
C LEU A 225 18.39 27.59 -9.75
N SER A 226 19.37 28.02 -10.54
CA SER A 226 20.69 28.42 -10.05
C SER A 226 20.57 29.58 -9.06
N GLU A 227 19.72 30.56 -9.36
CA GLU A 227 19.38 31.67 -8.46
C GLU A 227 18.63 31.16 -7.21
N ALA A 228 17.57 30.36 -7.38
CA ALA A 228 16.73 29.89 -6.28
C ALA A 228 17.49 29.01 -5.27
N PHE A 229 18.37 28.12 -5.75
CA PHE A 229 19.22 27.28 -4.90
C PHE A 229 20.52 27.99 -4.47
N ASN A 230 20.84 29.15 -5.06
CA ASN A 230 22.09 29.88 -4.86
C ASN A 230 23.33 28.99 -5.08
N VAL A 231 23.37 28.28 -6.22
CA VAL A 231 24.47 27.38 -6.61
C VAL A 231 24.88 27.65 -8.06
N PRO A 232 26.09 27.28 -8.50
CA PRO A 232 26.48 27.40 -9.90
C PRO A 232 25.54 26.62 -10.83
N GLN A 233 25.27 27.19 -12.02
CA GLN A 233 24.40 26.58 -13.03
C GLN A 233 24.83 25.16 -13.42
N GLU A 234 26.14 24.87 -13.40
CA GLU A 234 26.70 23.53 -13.61
C GLU A 234 26.12 22.48 -12.64
N THR A 235 25.89 22.85 -11.38
CA THR A 235 25.26 21.98 -10.38
C THR A 235 23.81 21.66 -10.76
N ILE A 236 23.06 22.66 -11.22
CA ILE A 236 21.68 22.47 -11.70
C ILE A 236 21.66 21.57 -12.94
N ARG A 237 22.59 21.79 -13.89
CA ARG A 237 22.69 20.94 -15.09
C ARG A 237 22.95 19.47 -14.75
N ARG A 238 23.71 19.18 -13.69
CA ARG A 238 23.88 17.81 -13.18
C ARG A 238 22.58 17.22 -12.64
N MET A 239 21.76 18.01 -11.92
CA MET A 239 20.45 17.57 -11.46
C MET A 239 19.47 17.29 -12.61
N GLN A 240 19.65 18.00 -13.73
CA GLN A 240 18.82 17.88 -14.93
C GLN A 240 19.32 16.85 -15.95
N SER A 241 20.57 16.39 -15.82
CA SER A 241 21.23 15.59 -16.87
C SER A 241 20.48 14.31 -17.26
N GLU A 242 20.53 14.01 -18.55
CA GLU A 242 20.12 12.73 -19.15
C GLU A 242 21.31 11.79 -19.38
N GLU A 243 22.56 12.26 -19.28
CA GLU A 243 23.74 11.49 -19.70
C GLU A 243 24.00 10.24 -18.84
N GLU A 244 23.45 10.23 -17.63
CA GLU A 244 23.46 9.09 -16.73
C GLU A 244 22.03 8.51 -16.60
N GLU A 245 21.48 7.89 -17.66
CA GLU A 245 20.19 7.16 -17.63
C GLU A 245 20.26 5.89 -16.75
N ARG A 246 20.64 6.06 -15.48
CA ARG A 246 20.82 5.00 -14.47
C ARG A 246 19.49 4.46 -13.94
N GLY A 247 18.38 5.01 -14.41
CA GLY A 247 17.02 4.58 -14.09
C GLY A 247 16.44 5.26 -12.85
N LEU A 248 15.53 4.55 -12.19
CA LEU A 248 14.82 4.99 -10.98
C LEU A 248 15.53 4.53 -9.70
N ILE A 249 16.44 3.55 -9.83
CA ILE A 249 17.20 2.94 -8.73
C ILE A 249 18.67 2.93 -9.14
N VAL A 250 19.52 3.60 -8.38
CA VAL A 250 20.95 3.73 -8.67
C VAL A 250 21.79 2.89 -7.72
N MET A 251 23.02 2.56 -8.10
CA MET A 251 23.99 2.01 -7.15
C MET A 251 24.69 3.16 -6.42
N ALA A 252 24.73 3.10 -5.09
CA ALA A 252 25.53 4.05 -4.32
C ALA A 252 27.02 3.77 -4.57
N ARG A 253 27.82 4.80 -4.85
CA ARG A 253 29.27 4.63 -5.09
C ARG A 253 29.99 4.10 -3.85
N GLU A 254 29.56 4.56 -2.68
CA GLU A 254 30.03 4.14 -1.38
C GLU A 254 28.83 3.84 -0.48
N ARG A 255 29.05 3.02 0.56
CA ARG A 255 28.00 2.70 1.53
C ARG A 255 27.52 3.98 2.20
N MET A 256 26.24 4.31 2.02
CA MET A 256 25.65 5.51 2.61
C MET A 256 25.62 5.41 4.14
N ARG A 257 26.06 6.48 4.80
CA ARG A 257 26.02 6.66 6.25
C ARG A 257 25.08 7.82 6.55
N PHE A 258 24.29 7.67 7.59
CA PHE A 258 23.28 8.65 8.02
C PHE A 258 23.46 8.88 9.51
N VAL A 259 23.12 10.07 9.97
CA VAL A 259 22.99 10.33 11.41
C VAL A 259 21.76 9.58 11.90
N ARG A 260 21.88 8.74 12.92
CA ARG A 260 20.75 7.97 13.48
C ARG A 260 21.02 7.67 14.95
N PRO A 261 20.02 7.79 15.84
CA PRO A 261 20.12 7.26 17.20
C PRO A 261 20.23 5.73 17.13
N ASP A 262 20.85 5.13 18.14
CA ASP A 262 20.96 3.67 18.24
C ASP A 262 19.53 3.05 18.30
N GLU A 263 19.33 1.90 17.63
CA GLU A 263 17.98 1.31 17.44
C GLU A 263 17.26 1.04 18.77
N GLU A 264 18.01 0.77 19.86
CA GLU A 264 17.48 0.56 21.22
C GLU A 264 17.01 1.87 21.89
N GLU A 265 17.74 2.97 21.69
CA GLU A 265 17.39 4.29 22.24
C GLU A 265 16.13 4.86 21.56
N GLY A 266 15.99 4.66 20.25
CA GLY A 266 14.84 5.17 19.48
C GLY A 266 13.49 4.51 19.82
N GLU A 267 13.48 3.25 20.26
CA GLU A 267 12.26 2.56 20.73
C GLU A 267 11.90 2.92 22.18
N GLN A 268 12.90 3.18 23.03
CA GLN A 268 12.69 3.69 24.40
C GLN A 268 12.19 5.14 24.40
N GLU A 269 12.78 6.02 23.59
CA GLU A 269 12.33 7.40 23.45
C GLU A 269 10.88 7.49 22.96
N GLN A 270 10.44 6.59 22.07
CA GLN A 270 9.04 6.53 21.63
C GLN A 270 8.06 6.09 22.73
N ARG A 271 8.52 5.37 23.76
CA ARG A 271 7.72 4.98 24.92
C ARG A 271 7.74 6.03 26.02
N GLU A 272 8.84 6.78 26.16
CA GLU A 272 9.02 7.78 27.22
C GLU A 272 8.52 9.18 26.85
N ARG A 273 8.48 9.56 25.56
CA ARG A 273 8.05 10.89 25.09
C ARG A 273 6.52 11.02 24.97
N GLN A 274 5.79 10.59 26.00
CA GLN A 274 4.33 10.74 26.08
C GLN A 274 3.89 12.08 26.71
N MET A 275 4.81 13.01 26.98
CA MET A 275 4.52 14.31 27.63
C MET A 275 5.44 15.45 27.16
N ASP A 276 5.31 15.90 25.90
CA ASP A 276 5.56 17.30 25.55
C ASP A 276 4.52 17.75 24.49
N ASN A 277 4.33 19.06 24.28
CA ASN A 277 3.22 19.59 23.48
C ASN A 277 3.72 20.44 22.28
N GLY A 278 4.59 19.86 21.44
CA GLY A 278 5.10 20.49 20.21
C GLY A 278 4.43 20.00 18.91
N LEU A 279 4.41 20.83 17.85
CA LEU A 279 4.00 20.41 16.50
C LEU A 279 4.94 19.33 15.91
N GLU A 280 6.20 19.36 16.36
CA GLU A 280 7.24 18.35 16.09
C GLU A 280 6.83 16.95 16.60
N GLU A 281 5.92 16.86 17.57
CA GLU A 281 5.54 15.61 18.24
C GLU A 281 4.20 15.02 17.78
N THR A 282 3.47 15.73 16.91
CA THR A 282 2.15 15.27 16.42
C THR A 282 2.21 14.84 14.96
N LEU A 283 2.50 15.76 14.03
CA LEU A 283 2.55 15.46 12.60
C LEU A 283 3.91 14.88 12.18
N CYS A 284 5.00 15.48 12.66
CA CYS A 284 6.36 15.16 12.24
C CYS A 284 6.91 13.85 12.84
N ALA A 285 6.38 13.43 13.99
CA ALA A 285 6.72 12.17 14.65
C ALA A 285 5.75 11.03 14.34
N MET A 286 4.85 11.19 13.36
CA MET A 286 3.86 10.16 13.02
C MET A 286 4.52 8.81 12.72
N LYS A 287 3.85 7.74 13.14
CA LYS A 287 4.25 6.38 12.81
C LYS A 287 3.78 6.05 11.39
N PHE A 288 4.73 5.82 10.48
CA PHE A 288 4.46 5.48 9.08
C PHE A 288 4.60 3.97 8.78
N ARG A 289 5.10 3.16 9.72
CA ARG A 289 5.27 1.72 9.51
C ARG A 289 4.83 0.88 10.69
N THR A 290 4.44 -0.37 10.42
CA THR A 290 4.30 -1.41 11.44
C THR A 290 4.61 -2.78 10.85
N ASN A 291 5.15 -3.69 11.66
CA ASN A 291 5.45 -5.05 11.19
C ASN A 291 4.23 -5.96 11.34
N VAL A 292 3.92 -6.76 10.33
CA VAL A 292 2.75 -7.66 10.28
C VAL A 292 3.10 -9.14 10.37
N GLU A 293 4.36 -9.49 10.60
CA GLU A 293 4.79 -10.89 10.72
C GLU A 293 4.76 -11.40 12.17
N SER A 294 4.65 -10.48 13.15
CA SER A 294 4.56 -10.78 14.58
C SER A 294 3.48 -11.84 14.84
N ARG A 295 3.90 -13.00 15.39
CA ARG A 295 2.97 -14.10 15.72
C ARG A 295 2.07 -13.77 16.90
N ARG A 296 2.54 -12.91 17.81
CA ARG A 296 1.84 -12.56 19.05
C ARG A 296 0.71 -11.56 18.84
N GLU A 297 0.70 -10.88 17.70
CA GLU A 297 -0.26 -9.81 17.36
C GLU A 297 -1.35 -10.27 16.38
N ALA A 298 -1.52 -11.59 16.22
CA ALA A 298 -2.56 -12.18 15.38
C ALA A 298 -3.96 -11.76 15.83
N ASP A 299 -4.65 -11.00 14.99
CA ASP A 299 -6.02 -10.57 15.23
C ASP A 299 -7.01 -11.74 15.05
N ILE A 300 -6.67 -12.68 14.15
CA ILE A 300 -7.39 -13.94 13.96
C ILE A 300 -6.37 -15.08 13.98
N PHE A 301 -6.61 -16.09 14.81
CA PHE A 301 -5.72 -17.24 14.96
C PHE A 301 -6.47 -18.56 15.15
N SER A 302 -6.09 -19.57 14.38
CA SER A 302 -6.43 -20.98 14.60
C SER A 302 -5.15 -21.80 14.58
N ARG A 303 -4.94 -22.60 15.63
CA ARG A 303 -3.77 -23.49 15.75
C ARG A 303 -3.63 -24.47 14.60
N GLN A 304 -4.72 -24.77 13.92
CA GLN A 304 -4.80 -25.81 12.90
C GLN A 304 -4.95 -25.24 11.49
N ALA A 305 -5.53 -24.06 11.34
CA ALA A 305 -5.86 -23.54 10.02
C ALA A 305 -4.98 -22.37 9.58
N GLY A 306 -4.45 -21.57 10.50
CA GLY A 306 -3.62 -20.42 10.17
C GLY A 306 -3.93 -19.16 10.96
N ARG A 307 -3.49 -18.01 10.44
CA ARG A 307 -3.57 -16.71 11.11
C ARG A 307 -3.73 -15.56 10.14
N VAL A 308 -4.32 -14.46 10.64
CA VAL A 308 -4.43 -13.19 9.94
C VAL A 308 -4.05 -12.05 10.88
N ASN A 309 -3.18 -11.16 10.41
CA ASN A 309 -2.79 -9.90 11.02
C ASN A 309 -3.37 -8.76 10.18
N VAL A 310 -4.13 -7.84 10.77
CA VAL A 310 -4.72 -6.66 10.13
C VAL A 310 -4.02 -5.41 10.62
N VAL A 311 -3.72 -4.49 9.69
CA VAL A 311 -3.22 -3.14 9.94
C VAL A 311 -4.23 -2.16 9.37
N ASP A 312 -4.96 -1.52 10.26
CA ASP A 312 -5.99 -0.53 9.96
C ASP A 312 -5.64 0.83 10.58
N ARG A 313 -6.58 1.78 10.50
CA ARG A 313 -6.44 3.11 11.11
C ARG A 313 -6.17 3.12 12.62
N ASN A 314 -6.45 2.02 13.33
CA ASN A 314 -6.24 1.94 14.77
C ASN A 314 -4.81 1.45 15.07
N LYS A 315 -4.31 0.47 14.30
CA LYS A 315 -2.95 -0.07 14.47
C LYS A 315 -1.87 0.85 13.88
N LEU A 316 -2.19 1.58 12.80
CA LEU A 316 -1.30 2.55 12.16
C LEU A 316 -2.07 3.86 11.87
N PRO A 317 -2.04 4.87 12.77
CA PRO A 317 -2.94 6.03 12.73
C PRO A 317 -2.95 6.84 11.43
N ILE A 318 -1.83 6.90 10.70
CA ILE A 318 -1.78 7.60 9.40
C ILE A 318 -2.77 7.01 8.38
N LEU A 319 -3.11 5.73 8.50
CA LEU A 319 -4.08 5.08 7.64
C LEU A 319 -5.49 5.65 7.76
N LYS A 320 -5.79 6.42 8.82
CA LYS A 320 -7.02 7.22 8.90
C LYS A 320 -7.10 8.27 7.81
N TYR A 321 -5.98 8.90 7.45
CA TYR A 321 -5.92 9.97 6.45
C TYR A 321 -5.76 9.43 5.03
N MET A 322 -5.14 8.26 4.89
CA MET A 322 -4.96 7.60 3.61
C MET A 322 -6.16 6.74 3.22
N ASP A 323 -7.08 6.47 4.14
CA ASP A 323 -8.22 5.54 4.00
C ASP A 323 -7.82 4.20 3.35
N LEU A 324 -6.69 3.64 3.78
CA LEU A 324 -6.15 2.36 3.33
C LEU A 324 -5.92 1.42 4.51
N SER A 325 -5.96 0.12 4.28
CA SER A 325 -5.53 -0.88 5.26
C SER A 325 -4.83 -2.05 4.59
N ALA A 326 -4.17 -2.88 5.38
CA ALA A 326 -3.55 -4.10 4.91
C ALA A 326 -3.87 -5.27 5.84
N GLU A 327 -3.76 -6.48 5.31
CA GLU A 327 -3.74 -7.71 6.10
C GLU A 327 -2.65 -8.65 5.61
N LYS A 328 -2.01 -9.38 6.53
CA LYS A 328 -1.13 -10.51 6.23
C LYS A 328 -1.81 -11.77 6.68
N GLY A 329 -2.03 -12.68 5.74
CA GLY A 329 -2.58 -13.99 5.99
C GLY A 329 -1.56 -15.10 5.83
N ASN A 330 -1.77 -16.17 6.60
CA ASN A 330 -1.10 -17.45 6.44
C ASN A 330 -2.13 -18.55 6.72
N LEU A 331 -2.33 -19.43 5.75
CA LEU A 331 -3.11 -20.65 5.87
C LEU A 331 -2.18 -21.84 5.80
N TYR A 332 -2.41 -22.81 6.69
CA TYR A 332 -1.71 -24.08 6.63
C TYR A 332 -2.24 -24.95 5.49
N ALA A 333 -1.53 -26.04 5.21
CA ALA A 333 -1.87 -26.95 4.12
C ALA A 333 -3.34 -27.37 4.19
N ASN A 334 -4.05 -27.29 3.07
CA ASN A 334 -5.47 -27.65 2.94
C ASN A 334 -6.45 -26.85 3.82
N ALA A 335 -5.98 -25.81 4.51
CA ALA A 335 -6.83 -24.94 5.28
C ALA A 335 -7.70 -24.05 4.36
N LEU A 336 -8.87 -23.67 4.84
CA LEU A 336 -9.88 -22.92 4.11
C LEU A 336 -10.24 -21.64 4.87
N VAL A 337 -10.29 -20.53 4.16
CA VAL A 337 -10.93 -19.29 4.63
C VAL A 337 -12.43 -19.41 4.37
N SER A 338 -13.22 -19.25 5.42
CA SER A 338 -14.68 -19.27 5.34
C SER A 338 -15.16 -18.24 4.32
N PRO A 339 -16.16 -18.56 3.48
CA PRO A 339 -16.68 -17.58 2.53
C PRO A 339 -17.17 -16.32 3.23
N ASP A 340 -16.87 -15.17 2.66
CA ASP A 340 -17.28 -13.86 3.17
C ASP A 340 -17.25 -12.81 2.05
N TRP A 341 -17.77 -11.63 2.35
CA TRP A 341 -17.62 -10.45 1.49
C TRP A 341 -17.12 -9.25 2.28
N SER A 342 -16.38 -8.37 1.59
CA SER A 342 -15.99 -7.07 2.14
C SER A 342 -17.19 -6.12 2.11
N MET A 343 -17.54 -5.55 3.27
CA MET A 343 -18.55 -4.50 3.40
C MET A 343 -17.97 -3.13 3.06
N THR A 344 -16.66 -2.95 3.20
CA THR A 344 -15.97 -1.67 2.97
C THR A 344 -14.75 -1.89 2.08
N GLY A 345 -14.67 -1.15 0.98
CA GLY A 345 -13.53 -1.17 0.06
C GLY A 345 -13.31 -2.49 -0.69
N HIS A 346 -12.44 -2.42 -1.71
CA HIS A 346 -11.93 -3.54 -2.48
C HIS A 346 -10.79 -4.23 -1.71
N THR A 347 -10.53 -5.50 -2.00
CA THR A 347 -9.39 -6.26 -1.45
C THR A 347 -8.46 -6.68 -2.59
N ILE A 348 -7.22 -6.20 -2.58
CA ILE A 348 -6.18 -6.49 -3.56
C ILE A 348 -5.23 -7.50 -2.94
N VAL A 349 -5.26 -8.74 -3.40
CA VAL A 349 -4.49 -9.86 -2.84
C VAL A 349 -3.23 -10.08 -3.64
N TYR A 350 -2.06 -10.10 -2.98
CA TYR A 350 -0.79 -10.53 -3.55
C TYR A 350 -0.29 -11.78 -2.83
N VAL A 351 0.02 -12.83 -3.60
CA VAL A 351 0.46 -14.12 -3.05
C VAL A 351 1.97 -14.08 -2.77
N THR A 352 2.34 -14.15 -1.50
CA THR A 352 3.73 -14.07 -1.06
C THR A 352 4.42 -15.43 -1.02
N ARG A 353 3.67 -16.52 -0.77
CA ARG A 353 4.20 -17.89 -0.72
C ARG A 353 3.10 -18.92 -0.93
N GLY A 354 3.45 -20.05 -1.55
CA GLY A 354 2.55 -21.18 -1.71
C GLY A 354 1.49 -20.91 -2.78
N ASP A 355 0.32 -21.53 -2.62
CA ASP A 355 -0.74 -21.51 -3.61
C ASP A 355 -2.11 -21.77 -2.98
N ALA A 356 -3.17 -21.34 -3.65
CA ALA A 356 -4.54 -21.60 -3.19
C ALA A 356 -5.54 -21.71 -4.36
N GLN A 357 -6.59 -22.51 -4.15
CA GLN A 357 -7.80 -22.45 -4.96
C GLN A 357 -8.66 -21.28 -4.45
N ILE A 358 -8.94 -20.31 -5.32
CA ILE A 358 -9.74 -19.12 -5.01
C ILE A 358 -11.05 -19.19 -5.77
N GLN A 359 -12.14 -18.78 -5.09
CA GLN A 359 -13.42 -18.54 -5.73
C GLN A 359 -13.89 -17.12 -5.43
N VAL A 360 -14.41 -16.44 -6.45
CA VAL A 360 -15.03 -15.11 -6.35
C VAL A 360 -16.36 -15.13 -7.10
N VAL A 361 -17.43 -14.68 -6.43
CA VAL A 361 -18.81 -14.71 -6.93
C VAL A 361 -19.40 -13.30 -6.91
N ASP A 362 -20.07 -12.94 -8.00
CA ASP A 362 -20.72 -11.64 -8.19
C ASP A 362 -22.16 -11.58 -7.64
N HIS A 363 -22.82 -10.43 -7.85
CA HIS A 363 -24.20 -10.19 -7.45
C HIS A 363 -25.23 -11.01 -8.24
N ASN A 364 -24.89 -11.53 -9.42
CA ASN A 364 -25.74 -12.41 -10.21
C ASN A 364 -25.60 -13.90 -9.80
N GLY A 365 -24.71 -14.18 -8.84
CA GLY A 365 -24.37 -15.55 -8.44
C GLY A 365 -23.42 -16.25 -9.43
N GLN A 366 -22.80 -15.52 -10.34
CA GLN A 366 -21.82 -16.05 -11.28
C GLN A 366 -20.44 -16.12 -10.62
N ALA A 367 -19.78 -17.28 -10.73
CA ALA A 367 -18.39 -17.44 -10.35
C ALA A 367 -17.48 -16.75 -11.39
N LEU A 368 -16.94 -15.57 -11.04
CA LEU A 368 -16.01 -14.82 -11.87
C LEU A 368 -14.58 -15.36 -11.80
N MET A 369 -14.26 -16.06 -10.72
CA MET A 369 -12.98 -16.73 -10.52
C MET A 369 -13.23 -18.09 -9.89
N ASN A 370 -12.59 -19.12 -10.43
CA ASN A 370 -12.48 -20.44 -9.81
C ASN A 370 -11.12 -21.04 -10.18
N ASP A 371 -10.07 -20.30 -9.83
CA ASP A 371 -8.72 -20.52 -10.35
C ASP A 371 -7.75 -20.84 -9.20
N ARG A 372 -6.68 -21.57 -9.53
CA ARG A 372 -5.54 -21.74 -8.63
C ARG A 372 -4.59 -20.57 -8.81
N VAL A 373 -4.29 -19.88 -7.72
CA VAL A 373 -3.32 -18.76 -7.68
C VAL A 373 -2.00 -19.23 -7.08
N ASN A 374 -0.91 -18.64 -7.56
CA ASN A 374 0.46 -18.99 -7.21
C ASN A 374 1.24 -17.77 -6.71
N GLN A 375 2.38 -18.03 -6.07
CA GLN A 375 3.31 -16.99 -5.61
C GLN A 375 3.64 -15.96 -6.72
N GLY A 376 3.62 -14.68 -6.33
CA GLY A 376 3.90 -13.54 -7.22
C GLY A 376 2.68 -13.02 -7.98
N GLU A 377 1.57 -13.77 -8.00
CA GLU A 377 0.33 -13.30 -8.63
C GLU A 377 -0.42 -12.31 -7.74
N MET A 378 -1.12 -11.38 -8.38
CA MET A 378 -2.02 -10.41 -7.75
C MET A 378 -3.41 -10.47 -8.38
N PHE A 379 -4.47 -10.36 -7.58
CA PHE A 379 -5.84 -10.27 -8.05
C PHE A 379 -6.69 -9.39 -7.15
N VAL A 380 -7.83 -8.93 -7.65
CA VAL A 380 -8.76 -8.08 -6.89
C VAL A 380 -10.04 -8.84 -6.56
N VAL A 381 -10.48 -8.74 -5.32
CA VAL A 381 -11.83 -9.07 -4.87
C VAL A 381 -12.58 -7.74 -4.66
N PRO A 382 -13.52 -7.38 -5.55
CA PRO A 382 -14.25 -6.13 -5.41
C PRO A 382 -15.14 -6.09 -4.16
N GLN A 383 -15.47 -4.90 -3.68
CA GLN A 383 -16.39 -4.73 -2.54
C GLN A 383 -17.72 -5.46 -2.80
N TYR A 384 -18.28 -6.11 -1.78
CA TYR A 384 -19.48 -6.95 -1.81
C TYR A 384 -19.42 -8.26 -2.61
N TYR A 385 -18.37 -8.50 -3.40
CA TYR A 385 -18.18 -9.80 -4.03
C TYR A 385 -17.83 -10.83 -2.96
N THR A 386 -18.45 -12.01 -3.06
CA THR A 386 -18.21 -13.09 -2.12
C THR A 386 -16.96 -13.83 -2.55
N SER A 387 -16.06 -14.12 -1.61
CA SER A 387 -14.84 -14.87 -1.89
C SER A 387 -14.56 -15.94 -0.86
N THR A 388 -13.81 -16.98 -1.26
CA THR A 388 -13.27 -18.01 -0.38
C THR A 388 -11.96 -18.53 -0.96
N ALA A 389 -11.11 -19.06 -0.09
CA ALA A 389 -9.81 -19.61 -0.45
C ALA A 389 -9.60 -20.96 0.22
N ARG A 390 -8.98 -21.90 -0.49
CA ARG A 390 -8.42 -23.13 0.08
C ARG A 390 -6.94 -23.23 -0.27
N ALA A 391 -6.09 -23.28 0.74
CA ALA A 391 -4.67 -23.46 0.58
C ALA A 391 -4.33 -24.81 -0.08
N GLY A 392 -3.31 -24.82 -0.93
CA GLY A 392 -2.71 -26.04 -1.46
C GLY A 392 -1.92 -26.81 -0.39
N ASN A 393 -1.17 -27.82 -0.83
CA ASN A 393 -0.37 -28.66 0.06
C ASN A 393 0.81 -27.91 0.71
N ASN A 394 1.28 -26.83 0.08
CA ASN A 394 2.40 -26.03 0.57
C ASN A 394 1.96 -24.88 1.48
N GLY A 395 0.68 -24.84 1.85
CA GLY A 395 0.07 -23.68 2.51
C GLY A 395 -0.14 -22.51 1.55
N PHE A 396 -0.70 -21.43 2.09
CA PHE A 396 -1.00 -20.22 1.33
C PHE A 396 -0.71 -18.98 2.18
N GLU A 397 0.15 -18.12 1.67
CA GLU A 397 0.46 -16.84 2.30
C GLU A 397 0.20 -15.70 1.34
N TRP A 398 -0.44 -14.65 1.86
CA TRP A 398 -0.76 -13.46 1.10
C TRP A 398 -0.60 -12.21 1.95
N VAL A 399 -0.39 -11.09 1.27
CA VAL A 399 -0.72 -9.77 1.78
C VAL A 399 -1.90 -9.26 0.99
N ALA A 400 -2.90 -8.69 1.67
CA ALA A 400 -4.02 -8.02 1.02
C ALA A 400 -4.00 -6.53 1.36
N PHE A 401 -4.08 -5.68 0.36
CA PHE A 401 -4.30 -4.25 0.53
C PHE A 401 -5.78 -3.94 0.36
N LYS A 402 -6.33 -3.02 1.14
CA LYS A 402 -7.75 -2.67 1.08
C LYS A 402 -7.92 -1.18 0.92
N THR A 403 -8.85 -0.80 0.04
CA THR A 403 -9.18 0.60 -0.27
C THR A 403 -10.11 1.21 0.78
N THR A 404 -9.81 0.96 2.05
CA THR A 404 -10.49 1.54 3.22
C THR A 404 -9.57 1.44 4.44
N GLY A 405 -9.58 2.44 5.31
CA GLY A 405 -8.88 2.45 6.59
C GLY A 405 -9.63 1.72 7.70
N SER A 406 -10.84 1.20 7.44
CA SER A 406 -11.68 0.48 8.41
C SER A 406 -12.33 -0.74 7.75
N PRO A 407 -11.53 -1.80 7.54
CA PRO A 407 -12.00 -2.97 6.81
C PRO A 407 -13.03 -3.74 7.64
N MET A 408 -14.21 -3.91 7.06
CA MET A 408 -15.31 -4.69 7.62
C MET A 408 -15.68 -5.81 6.65
N ARG A 409 -15.89 -7.01 7.17
CA ARG A 409 -16.29 -8.17 6.38
C ARG A 409 -17.46 -8.89 7.03
N SER A 410 -18.25 -9.58 6.22
CA SER A 410 -19.40 -10.35 6.68
C SER A 410 -19.22 -11.84 6.36
N PRO A 411 -18.96 -12.69 7.36
CA PRO A 411 -18.79 -14.12 7.13
C PRO A 411 -20.10 -14.82 6.76
N LEU A 412 -20.06 -15.76 5.82
CA LEU A 412 -21.19 -16.63 5.47
C LEU A 412 -21.29 -17.86 6.37
N ALA A 413 -20.16 -18.37 6.87
CA ALA A 413 -20.12 -19.54 7.74
C ALA A 413 -19.17 -19.34 8.94
N GLY A 414 -19.50 -19.98 10.08
CA GLY A 414 -18.77 -19.86 11.33
C GLY A 414 -19.55 -19.13 12.44
N TYR A 415 -18.91 -18.93 13.60
CA TYR A 415 -19.54 -18.35 14.79
C TYR A 415 -20.11 -16.95 14.59
N THR A 416 -19.45 -16.11 13.79
CA THR A 416 -19.86 -14.72 13.50
C THR A 416 -20.62 -14.57 12.18
N SER A 417 -21.12 -15.68 11.61
CA SER A 417 -21.73 -15.65 10.28
C SER A 417 -23.14 -15.09 10.21
N VAL A 418 -23.51 -14.57 9.04
CA VAL A 418 -24.88 -14.12 8.76
C VAL A 418 -25.89 -15.26 8.85
N ILE A 419 -25.52 -16.48 8.44
CA ILE A 419 -26.39 -17.67 8.59
C ILE A 419 -26.64 -17.94 10.07
N ARG A 420 -25.63 -17.82 10.93
CA ARG A 420 -25.83 -18.00 12.37
C ARG A 420 -26.68 -16.87 12.99
N ALA A 421 -26.64 -15.66 12.44
CA ALA A 421 -27.44 -14.53 12.88
C ALA A 421 -28.93 -14.62 12.49
N MET A 422 -29.27 -15.30 11.39
CA MET A 422 -30.67 -15.43 10.94
C MET A 422 -31.52 -16.31 11.88
N PRO A 423 -32.80 -15.96 12.16
CA PRO A 423 -33.72 -16.84 12.88
C PRO A 423 -33.82 -18.21 12.21
N LEU A 424 -33.98 -19.28 13.00
CA LEU A 424 -34.04 -20.65 12.48
C LEU A 424 -35.13 -20.80 11.41
N GLN A 425 -36.30 -20.20 11.65
CA GLN A 425 -37.43 -20.24 10.71
C GLN A 425 -37.15 -19.53 9.38
N VAL A 426 -36.30 -18.49 9.36
CA VAL A 426 -35.91 -17.86 8.09
C VAL A 426 -35.14 -18.88 7.25
N ILE A 427 -34.16 -19.55 7.83
CA ILE A 427 -33.35 -20.56 7.13
C ILE A 427 -34.19 -21.76 6.67
N THR A 428 -35.05 -22.30 7.54
CA THR A 428 -35.88 -23.46 7.17
C THR A 428 -36.82 -23.16 6.03
N ASN A 429 -37.44 -21.97 6.01
CA ASN A 429 -38.34 -21.57 4.93
C ASN A 429 -37.58 -21.15 3.67
N SER A 430 -36.47 -20.41 3.79
CA SER A 430 -35.68 -19.96 2.63
C SER A 430 -35.05 -21.12 1.85
N TYR A 431 -34.59 -22.16 2.55
CA TYR A 431 -33.92 -23.31 1.91
C TYR A 431 -34.79 -24.56 1.84
N GLN A 432 -36.04 -24.53 2.34
CA GLN A 432 -36.94 -25.68 2.41
C GLN A 432 -36.31 -26.91 3.09
N ILE A 433 -35.66 -26.68 4.24
CA ILE A 433 -34.95 -27.71 5.02
C ILE A 433 -35.55 -27.89 6.41
N SER A 434 -35.31 -29.05 7.02
CA SER A 434 -35.76 -29.33 8.40
C SER A 434 -35.09 -28.42 9.43
N PRO A 435 -35.73 -28.17 10.59
CA PRO A 435 -35.12 -27.44 11.70
C PRO A 435 -33.75 -27.98 12.12
N ASN A 436 -33.57 -29.31 12.09
CA ASN A 436 -32.29 -29.96 12.41
C ASN A 436 -31.20 -29.63 11.38
N GLN A 437 -31.52 -29.64 10.08
CA GLN A 437 -30.58 -29.23 9.04
C GLN A 437 -30.23 -27.75 9.14
N ALA A 438 -31.22 -26.88 9.41
CA ALA A 438 -30.98 -25.46 9.62
C ALA A 438 -30.08 -25.22 10.85
N GLN A 439 -30.31 -25.94 11.95
CA GLN A 439 -29.46 -25.86 13.13
C GLN A 439 -28.04 -26.35 12.85
N ALA A 440 -27.87 -27.41 12.06
CA ALA A 440 -26.57 -27.89 11.62
C ALA A 440 -25.81 -26.83 10.78
N LEU A 441 -26.47 -26.15 9.85
CA LEU A 441 -25.87 -25.05 9.09
C LEU A 441 -25.36 -23.92 10.00
N LYS A 442 -26.11 -23.59 11.05
CA LYS A 442 -25.73 -22.56 12.03
C LYS A 442 -24.59 -22.99 12.96
N MET A 443 -24.58 -24.25 13.39
CA MET A 443 -23.82 -24.68 14.57
C MET A 443 -22.66 -25.64 14.27
N ASN A 444 -22.63 -26.34 13.14
CA ASN A 444 -21.56 -27.30 12.83
C ASN A 444 -20.17 -26.65 12.77
N ARG A 445 -20.11 -25.34 12.49
CA ARG A 445 -18.90 -24.53 12.65
C ARG A 445 -19.01 -23.67 13.90
N ALA A 446 -18.66 -24.25 15.04
CA ALA A 446 -18.66 -23.53 16.31
C ALA A 446 -17.38 -22.68 16.55
N ALA A 447 -16.35 -22.82 15.71
CA ALA A 447 -15.13 -22.03 15.81
C ALA A 447 -15.40 -20.54 15.55
N ARG A 448 -14.81 -19.68 16.40
CA ARG A 448 -14.75 -18.22 16.22
C ARG A 448 -13.89 -17.78 15.04
N VAL A 449 -13.16 -18.71 14.42
CA VAL A 449 -12.07 -18.40 13.49
C VAL A 449 -12.55 -18.54 12.05
N SER A 450 -12.19 -17.58 11.20
CA SER A 450 -12.47 -17.58 9.77
C SER A 450 -11.67 -18.64 8.98
N CYS A 451 -10.83 -19.44 9.63
CA CYS A 451 -9.97 -20.45 9.00
C CYS A 451 -10.29 -21.86 9.56
N CYS A 452 -10.43 -22.87 8.70
CA CYS A 452 -10.65 -24.29 9.08
C CYS A 452 -9.70 -25.24 8.33
N LEU A 453 -9.50 -26.46 8.85
CA LEU A 453 -8.88 -27.58 8.12
C LEU A 453 -9.92 -28.51 7.50
N ARG A 454 -9.50 -29.28 6.49
CA ARG A 454 -10.23 -30.42 5.95
C ARG A 454 -9.44 -31.70 6.27
N GLU A 455 -10.04 -32.64 6.99
CA GLU A 455 -9.45 -33.96 7.27
C GLU A 455 -10.36 -35.07 6.71
N GLY A 456 -9.83 -35.92 5.83
CA GLY A 456 -10.48 -37.20 5.48
C GLY A 456 -11.85 -37.11 4.81
N GLY A 457 -12.05 -36.20 3.84
CA GLY A 457 -13.31 -36.06 3.10
C GLY A 457 -14.36 -35.19 3.81
N ASP A 458 -14.38 -35.21 5.15
CA ASP A 458 -15.25 -34.38 6.00
C ASP A 458 -14.59 -33.05 6.41
N LEU A 459 -15.35 -31.95 6.34
CA LEU A 459 -14.92 -30.64 6.85
C LEU A 459 -15.10 -30.59 8.37
N ARG A 460 -14.13 -31.14 9.12
CA ARG A 460 -14.05 -30.93 10.57
C ARG A 460 -13.37 -29.58 10.85
N CYS A 461 -14.17 -28.53 10.99
CA CYS A 461 -13.71 -27.31 11.66
C CYS A 461 -13.60 -27.63 13.15
N LEU A 462 -12.44 -28.13 13.58
CA LEU A 462 -12.18 -28.41 14.98
C LEU A 462 -12.24 -27.10 15.78
N CYS A 463 -13.13 -27.06 16.76
CA CYS A 463 -13.06 -26.12 17.88
C CYS A 463 -11.84 -26.47 18.73
N CYS A 464 -11.21 -25.44 19.31
CA CYS A 464 -10.30 -25.64 20.43
C CYS A 464 -10.97 -26.42 21.56
#